data_AF-A0A2N3F2P0-F1
#
_entry.id   AF-A0A2N3F2P0-F1
#
_cell.length_a   1.000
_cell.length_b   1.000
_cell.length_c   1.000
_cell.angle_alpha   90.00
_cell.angle_beta   90.00
_cell.angle_gamma   90.00
#
_symmetry.space_group_name_H-M   'P 1'
#
loop_
_entity.id
_entity.type
_entity.pdbx_description
1 polymer ?
#
loop_
_entity_poly.entity_id
_entity_poly.type
_entity_poly.pdbx_seq_one_letter_code
_entity_poly.pdbx_strand_id
1 'polypeptide(L)'
;MPNNTATTPRKPAAARPERGLWRLLGPAFVASIAYVDPGNVAANLTAGAEYGYLLVWVLVASNAMAVLVQYLSAKLGLVTGKSLPELLGTRLTRWPRLAYWVQAEVVAAATDVAEVVGGAIALSLLFELPLVV
;
A
#
# COMPACT_ATOMS: atom_id res chain seq x y z
N MET A 1 -46.97 -43.58 19.25
CA MET A 1 -45.63 -43.11 19.65
C MET A 1 -44.84 -42.80 18.38
N PRO A 2 -44.57 -41.54 18.01
CA PRO A 2 -43.73 -41.23 16.85
C PRO A 2 -42.24 -41.21 17.24
N ASN A 3 -41.43 -41.76 16.34
CA ASN A 3 -40.00 -42.04 16.48
C ASN A 3 -39.16 -40.75 16.33
N ASN A 4 -38.40 -40.36 17.35
CA ASN A 4 -37.44 -39.25 17.28
C ASN A 4 -36.12 -39.75 16.66
N THR A 5 -35.99 -39.64 15.34
CA THR A 5 -34.69 -39.74 14.67
C THR A 5 -33.92 -38.44 14.92
N ALA A 6 -33.04 -38.46 15.92
CA ALA A 6 -32.10 -37.38 16.19
C ALA A 6 -31.20 -37.17 14.97
N THR A 7 -31.47 -36.13 14.18
CA THR A 7 -30.57 -35.63 13.14
C THR A 7 -29.35 -35.03 13.81
N THR A 8 -28.24 -35.73 13.80
CA THR A 8 -26.94 -35.24 14.26
C THR A 8 -26.57 -33.97 13.47
N PRO A 9 -26.24 -32.83 14.12
CA PRO A 9 -25.86 -31.63 13.41
C PRO A 9 -24.55 -31.85 12.67
N ARG A 10 -24.61 -31.74 11.33
CA ARG A 10 -23.45 -31.85 10.44
C ARG A 10 -22.52 -30.65 10.70
N LYS A 11 -21.33 -30.92 11.24
CA LYS A 11 -20.26 -29.93 11.45
C LYS A 11 -19.99 -29.21 10.10
N PRO A 12 -20.06 -27.87 10.01
CA PRO A 12 -19.81 -27.19 8.75
C PRO A 12 -18.38 -27.50 8.29
N ALA A 13 -18.25 -27.99 7.06
CA ALA A 13 -16.96 -28.26 6.45
C ALA A 13 -16.16 -26.95 6.42
N ALA A 14 -14.97 -26.96 7.03
CA ALA A 14 -14.07 -25.82 7.03
C ALA A 14 -13.79 -25.41 5.58
N ALA A 15 -14.21 -24.20 5.21
CA ALA A 15 -13.95 -23.63 3.90
C ALA A 15 -12.42 -23.54 3.70
N ARG A 16 -11.91 -24.11 2.59
CA ARG A 16 -10.47 -24.08 2.26
C ARG A 16 -10.01 -22.62 2.14
N PRO A 17 -8.98 -22.18 2.91
CA PRO A 17 -8.51 -20.79 2.96
C PRO A 17 -7.82 -20.32 1.66
N GLU A 18 -7.53 -21.25 0.76
CA GLU A 18 -6.58 -21.10 -0.34
C GLU A 18 -7.13 -20.25 -1.50
N ARG A 19 -8.46 -20.20 -1.67
CA ARG A 19 -9.10 -19.40 -2.73
C ARG A 19 -9.23 -17.92 -2.37
N GLY A 20 -9.11 -17.58 -1.09
CA GLY A 20 -9.18 -16.19 -0.60
C GLY A 20 -7.85 -15.46 -0.76
N LEU A 21 -6.72 -16.14 -0.58
CA LEU A 21 -5.39 -15.52 -0.55
C LEU A 21 -5.04 -14.83 -1.87
N TRP A 22 -5.29 -15.49 -3.01
CA TRP A 22 -5.02 -14.91 -4.34
C TRP A 22 -5.76 -13.61 -4.60
N ARG A 23 -6.97 -13.45 -4.05
CA ARG A 23 -7.76 -12.21 -4.19
C ARG A 23 -7.19 -11.05 -3.37
N LEU A 24 -6.45 -11.35 -2.30
CA LEU A 24 -5.79 -10.35 -1.46
C LEU A 24 -4.42 -9.92 -2.01
N LEU A 25 -3.83 -10.70 -2.92
CA LEU A 25 -2.56 -10.37 -3.55
C LEU A 25 -2.65 -9.14 -4.47
N GLY A 26 -3.78 -8.92 -5.14
CA GLY A 26 -3.98 -7.76 -6.03
C GLY A 26 -3.82 -6.43 -5.29
N PRO A 27 -4.63 -6.16 -4.24
CA PRO A 27 -4.48 -4.95 -3.42
C PRO A 27 -3.11 -4.83 -2.75
N ALA A 28 -2.51 -5.94 -2.31
CA ALA A 28 -1.17 -5.93 -1.73
C ALA A 28 -0.11 -5.52 -2.76
N PHE A 29 -0.18 -6.06 -3.98
CA PHE A 29 0.74 -5.73 -5.06
C PHE A 29 0.65 -4.26 -5.47
N VAL A 30 -0.57 -3.72 -5.63
CA VAL A 30 -0.78 -2.29 -5.94
C VAL A 30 -0.15 -1.41 -4.87
N ALA A 31 -0.31 -1.76 -3.59
CA ALA A 31 0.34 -1.03 -2.50
C ALA A 31 1.87 -1.16 -2.50
N SER A 32 2.41 -2.34 -2.89
CA SER A 32 3.85 -2.56 -2.96
C SER A 32 4.53 -1.73 -4.06
N ILE A 33 3.86 -1.51 -5.20
CA ILE A 33 4.43 -0.70 -6.31
C ILE A 33 4.76 0.72 -5.84
N ALA A 34 3.95 1.30 -4.95
CA ALA A 34 4.19 2.64 -4.41
C ALA A 34 5.50 2.76 -3.61
N TYR A 35 6.13 1.65 -3.20
CA TYR A 35 7.44 1.62 -2.54
C TYR A 35 8.61 1.35 -3.50
N VAL A 36 8.31 1.04 -4.77
CA VAL A 36 9.30 0.81 -5.84
C VAL A 36 9.17 1.92 -6.89
N ASP A 37 8.90 3.13 -6.43
CA ASP A 37 8.80 4.32 -7.26
C ASP A 37 10.21 4.88 -7.61
N PRO A 38 10.34 5.67 -8.68
CA PRO A 38 11.62 6.25 -9.07
C PRO A 38 12.26 7.12 -7.98
N GLY A 39 11.47 7.76 -7.12
CA GLY A 39 11.97 8.59 -6.02
C GLY A 39 12.72 7.77 -4.97
N ASN A 40 12.13 6.65 -4.52
CA ASN A 40 12.79 5.74 -3.58
C ASN A 40 14.03 5.08 -4.21
N VAL A 41 13.97 4.73 -5.50
CA VAL A 41 15.16 4.21 -6.22
C VAL A 41 16.28 5.25 -6.25
N ALA A 42 15.99 6.49 -6.61
CA ALA A 42 16.98 7.57 -6.65
C ALA A 42 17.62 7.80 -5.27
N ALA A 43 16.82 7.93 -4.22
CA ALA A 43 17.31 8.16 -2.87
C ALA A 43 18.23 7.03 -2.37
N ASN A 44 17.83 5.77 -2.60
CA ASN A 44 18.63 4.60 -2.18
C ASN A 44 19.92 4.46 -2.97
N LEU A 45 19.91 4.78 -4.28
CA LEU A 45 21.12 4.77 -5.10
C LEU A 45 22.10 5.87 -4.69
N THR A 46 21.60 7.10 -4.46
CA THR A 46 22.43 8.21 -3.96
C THR A 46 23.02 7.86 -2.59
N ALA A 47 22.21 7.35 -1.67
CA ALA A 47 22.65 6.92 -0.34
C ALA A 47 23.71 5.81 -0.42
N GLY A 48 23.54 4.83 -1.31
CA GLY A 48 24.52 3.76 -1.54
C GLY A 48 25.82 4.27 -2.16
N ALA A 49 25.75 5.25 -3.06
CA ALA A 49 26.93 5.87 -3.66
C ALA A 49 27.74 6.69 -2.66
N GLU A 50 27.07 7.40 -1.74
CA GLU A 50 27.72 8.27 -0.76
C GLU A 50 28.19 7.52 0.50
N TYR A 51 27.38 6.59 1.00
CA TYR A 51 27.59 5.91 2.30
C TYR A 51 27.90 4.41 2.18
N GLY A 52 27.94 3.86 0.97
CA GLY A 52 28.10 2.42 0.76
C GLY A 52 27.01 1.62 1.47
N TYR A 53 27.39 0.57 2.19
CA TYR A 53 26.46 -0.31 2.90
C TYR A 53 26.03 0.21 4.28
N LEU A 54 26.50 1.38 4.72
CA LEU A 54 26.24 1.90 6.07
C LEU A 54 24.74 2.06 6.37
N LEU A 55 23.94 2.42 5.37
CA LEU A 55 22.52 2.72 5.53
C LEU A 55 21.59 1.52 5.25
N VAL A 56 22.12 0.32 4.98
CA VAL A 56 21.30 -0.88 4.72
C VAL A 56 20.42 -1.23 5.92
N TRP A 57 20.90 -1.06 7.15
CA TRP A 57 20.08 -1.33 8.33
C TRP A 57 18.90 -0.34 8.44
N VAL A 58 19.08 0.91 8.02
CA VAL A 58 18.02 1.92 7.97
C VAL A 58 16.97 1.52 6.94
N LEU A 59 17.41 1.04 5.77
CA LEU A 59 16.53 0.52 4.73
C LEU A 59 15.65 -0.62 5.25
N VAL A 60 16.25 -1.59 5.95
CA VAL A 60 15.51 -2.72 6.57
C VAL A 60 14.53 -2.24 7.64
N ALA A 61 14.97 -1.36 8.53
CA ALA A 61 14.12 -0.81 9.59
C ALA A 61 12.93 -0.01 9.02
N SER A 62 13.16 0.80 7.99
CA SER A 62 12.10 1.56 7.32
C SER A 62 11.08 0.65 6.63
N ASN A 63 11.54 -0.43 5.97
CA ASN A 63 10.66 -1.42 5.35
C ASN A 63 9.82 -2.17 6.39
N ALA A 64 10.39 -2.53 7.54
CA ALA A 64 9.63 -3.14 8.62
C ALA A 64 8.50 -2.22 9.13
N MET A 65 8.77 -0.91 9.24
CA MET A 65 7.75 0.09 9.58
C MET A 65 6.68 0.23 8.49
N ALA A 66 7.10 0.26 7.21
CA ALA A 66 6.18 0.31 6.06
C ALA A 66 5.21 -0.88 6.06
N VAL A 67 5.71 -2.09 6.28
CA VAL A 67 4.90 -3.31 6.40
C VAL A 67 3.89 -3.20 7.54
N LEU A 68 4.31 -2.68 8.70
CA LEU A 68 3.41 -2.46 9.84
C LEU A 68 2.27 -1.49 9.48
N VAL A 69 2.61 -0.33 8.89
CA VAL A 69 1.62 0.69 8.49
C VAL A 69 0.66 0.14 7.44
N GLN A 70 1.16 -0.59 6.45
CA GLN A 70 0.34 -1.19 5.40
C GLN A 70 -0.58 -2.28 5.97
N TYR A 71 -0.08 -3.10 6.89
CA TYR A 71 -0.87 -4.10 7.60
C TYR A 71 -2.01 -3.45 8.39
N LEU A 72 -1.74 -2.38 9.14
CA LEU A 72 -2.76 -1.66 9.91
C LEU A 72 -3.82 -1.02 9.00
N SER A 73 -3.40 -0.43 7.88
CA SER A 73 -4.29 0.16 6.88
C SER A 73 -5.20 -0.90 6.24
N ALA A 74 -4.63 -2.04 5.85
CA ALA A 74 -5.38 -3.17 5.31
C ALA A 74 -6.33 -3.77 6.36
N LYS A 75 -5.87 -3.94 7.60
CA LYS A 75 -6.70 -4.47 8.70
C LYS A 75 -7.86 -3.53 9.03
N LEU A 76 -7.65 -2.21 9.02
CA LEU A 76 -8.71 -1.23 9.20
C LEU A 76 -9.79 -1.40 8.12
N GLY A 77 -9.39 -1.44 6.85
CA GLY A 77 -10.31 -1.64 5.72
C GLY A 77 -11.08 -2.95 5.80
N LEU A 78 -10.38 -4.04 6.14
CA LEU A 78 -10.96 -5.38 6.23
C LEU A 78 -11.92 -5.53 7.41
N VAL A 79 -11.63 -4.93 8.57
CA VAL A 79 -12.47 -5.05 9.77
C VAL A 79 -13.65 -4.09 9.75
N THR A 80 -13.47 -2.88 9.23
CA THR A 80 -14.52 -1.83 9.27
C THR A 80 -15.35 -1.77 8.00
N GLY A 81 -14.88 -2.36 6.90
CA GLY A 81 -15.49 -2.21 5.58
C GLY A 81 -15.38 -0.79 5.01
N LYS A 82 -14.53 0.07 5.59
CA LYS A 82 -14.34 1.47 5.21
C LYS A 82 -12.86 1.78 5.05
N SER A 83 -12.53 2.63 4.10
CA SER A 83 -11.21 3.23 3.96
C SER A 83 -10.92 4.21 5.11
N LEU A 84 -9.63 4.50 5.33
CA LEU A 84 -9.21 5.47 6.35
C LEU A 84 -9.84 6.87 6.13
N PRO A 85 -9.88 7.43 4.89
CA PRO A 85 -10.53 8.72 4.64
C PRO A 85 -12.04 8.72 4.92
N GLU A 86 -12.76 7.64 4.62
CA GLU A 86 -14.19 7.52 4.96
C GLU A 86 -14.40 7.51 6.47
N LEU A 87 -13.56 6.78 7.19
CA LEU A 87 -13.65 6.69 8.65
C LEU A 87 -13.34 8.05 9.30
N LEU A 88 -12.27 8.72 8.85
CA LEU A 88 -11.95 10.10 9.26
C LEU A 88 -13.06 11.07 8.89
N GLY A 89 -13.69 10.92 7.72
CA GLY A 89 -14.78 11.76 7.25
C GLY A 89 -16.02 11.73 8.15
N THR A 90 -16.24 10.60 8.85
CA THR A 90 -17.31 10.46 9.85
C THR A 90 -16.94 10.95 11.26
N ARG A 91 -15.64 11.05 11.56
CA ARG A 91 -15.11 11.40 12.90
C ARG A 91 -14.70 12.87 13.02
N LEU A 92 -14.26 13.48 11.93
CA LEU A 92 -13.72 14.84 11.89
C LEU A 92 -14.80 15.86 11.54
N THR A 93 -14.67 17.05 12.14
CA THR A 93 -15.44 18.24 11.74
C THR A 93 -14.92 18.79 10.41
N ARG A 94 -15.64 19.78 9.84
CA ARG A 94 -15.38 20.29 8.47
C ARG A 94 -13.92 20.69 8.24
N TRP A 95 -13.33 21.46 9.15
CA TRP A 95 -12.00 22.03 8.94
C TRP A 95 -10.87 20.99 8.96
N PRO A 96 -10.73 20.12 10.00
CA PRO A 96 -9.72 19.07 9.99
C PRO A 96 -9.88 18.09 8.82
N ARG A 97 -11.12 17.81 8.40
CA ARG A 97 -11.39 16.96 7.24
C ARG A 97 -10.88 17.57 5.95
N LEU A 98 -11.10 18.87 5.72
CA LEU A 98 -10.55 19.57 4.56
C LEU A 98 -9.02 19.62 4.62
N ALA A 99 -8.44 19.89 5.79
CA ALA A 99 -6.98 19.90 5.95
C ALA A 99 -6.35 18.54 5.61
N TYR A 100 -6.94 17.44 6.08
CA TYR A 100 -6.50 16.09 5.74
C TYR A 100 -6.62 15.81 4.24
N TRP A 101 -7.73 16.22 3.61
CA TRP A 101 -7.92 16.06 2.17
C TRP A 101 -6.87 16.84 1.37
N VAL A 102 -6.65 18.12 1.68
CA VAL A 102 -5.63 18.95 1.01
C VAL A 102 -4.24 18.33 1.19
N GLN A 103 -3.90 17.87 2.39
CA GLN A 103 -2.63 17.21 2.64
C GLN A 103 -2.48 15.96 1.78
N ALA A 104 -3.49 15.09 1.74
CA ALA A 104 -3.46 13.86 0.95
C ALA A 104 -3.29 14.16 -0.54
N GLU A 105 -3.98 15.18 -1.06
CA GLU A 105 -3.88 15.63 -2.45
C GLU A 105 -2.46 16.12 -2.78
N VAL A 106 -1.87 16.94 -1.91
CA VAL A 106 -0.50 17.45 -2.08
C VAL A 106 0.51 16.30 -2.07
N VAL A 107 0.36 15.32 -1.17
CA VAL A 107 1.23 14.15 -1.12
C VAL A 107 1.10 13.32 -2.39
N ALA A 108 -0.12 13.05 -2.86
CA ALA A 108 -0.35 12.30 -4.09
C ALA A 108 0.25 13.00 -5.32
N ALA A 109 0.06 14.32 -5.44
CA ALA A 109 0.64 15.11 -6.52
C ALA A 109 2.18 15.12 -6.47
N ALA A 110 2.77 15.19 -5.28
CA ALA A 110 4.23 15.13 -5.13
C ALA A 110 4.80 13.77 -5.57
N THR A 111 4.12 12.67 -5.25
CA THR A 111 4.52 11.32 -5.71
C THR A 111 4.40 11.20 -7.24
N ASP A 112 3.29 11.68 -7.83
CA ASP A 112 3.09 11.64 -9.28
C ASP A 112 4.18 12.43 -10.04
N VAL A 113 4.58 13.61 -9.52
CA VAL A 113 5.71 14.37 -10.10
C VAL A 113 7.00 13.56 -10.12
N ALA A 114 7.32 12.85 -9.03
CA ALA A 114 8.51 12.00 -8.98
C ALA A 114 8.43 10.82 -9.98
N GLU A 115 7.25 10.22 -10.14
CA GLU A 115 7.02 9.15 -11.12
C GLU A 115 7.15 9.65 -12.56
N VAL A 116 6.58 10.80 -12.89
CA VAL A 116 6.67 11.41 -14.22
C VAL A 116 8.11 11.79 -14.56
N VAL A 117 8.82 12.45 -13.65
CA VAL A 117 10.23 12.84 -13.86
C VAL A 117 11.12 11.59 -14.00
N GLY A 118 10.95 10.62 -13.10
CA GLY A 118 11.69 9.36 -13.16
C GLY A 118 11.42 8.58 -14.44
N GLY A 119 10.15 8.52 -14.87
CA GLY A 119 9.74 7.90 -16.13
C GLY A 119 10.32 8.61 -17.36
N ALA A 120 10.32 9.94 -17.38
CA ALA A 120 10.92 10.72 -18.45
C ALA A 120 12.44 10.47 -18.56
N ILE A 121 13.15 10.43 -17.43
CA ILE A 121 14.58 10.10 -17.38
C ILE A 121 14.82 8.67 -17.86
N ALA A 122 14.02 7.70 -17.41
CA ALA A 122 14.15 6.31 -17.82
C ALA A 122 13.95 6.13 -19.33
N LEU A 123 12.96 6.81 -19.92
CA LEU A 123 12.73 6.79 -21.37
C LEU A 123 13.85 7.47 -22.15
N SER A 124 14.39 8.58 -21.63
CA SER A 124 15.54 9.26 -22.23
C SER A 124 16.78 8.37 -22.23
N LEU A 125 17.04 7.64 -21.14
CA LEU A 125 18.17 6.70 -21.05
C LEU A 125 17.99 5.45 -21.93
N LEU A 126 16.75 4.94 -22.06
CA LEU A 126 16.49 3.69 -22.78
C LEU A 126 16.38 3.88 -24.30
N PHE A 127 15.82 5.01 -24.74
CA PHE A 127 15.50 5.26 -26.14
C PHE A 127 16.17 6.51 -26.72
N GLU A 128 17.07 7.15 -25.95
CA GLU A 128 17.76 8.40 -26.32
C GLU A 128 16.79 9.54 -26.71
N LEU A 129 15.58 9.51 -26.14
CA LEU A 129 14.58 10.53 -26.39
C LEU A 129 14.98 11.86 -25.74
N PRO A 130 14.78 13.00 -26.43
CA PRO A 130 15.02 14.30 -25.85
C PRO A 130 14.04 14.53 -24.69
N LEU A 131 14.56 14.99 -23.56
CA LEU A 131 13.72 15.47 -22.47
C LEU A 131 12.97 16.70 -22.97
N VAL A 132 11.65 16.62 -23.01
CA VAL A 132 10.79 17.77 -23.29
C VAL A 132 10.80 18.62 -22.02
N VAL A 133 11.73 19.58 -21.99
CA VAL A 133 11.84 20.61 -20.94
C VAL A 133 11.01 21.83 -21.33
#